data_AF-A0A498IVD5-F1
#
_entry.id   AF-A0A498IVD5-F1
#
_cell.length_a   1.000
_cell.length_b   1.000
_cell.length_c   1.000
_cell.angle_alpha   90.00
_cell.angle_beta   90.00
_cell.angle_gamma   90.00
#
_symmetry.space_group_name_H-M   'P 1'
#
loop_
_entity.id
_entity.type
_entity.pdbx_description
1 polymer ?
#
loop_
_entity_poly.entity_id
_entity_poly.type
_entity_poly.pdbx_seq_one_letter_code
_entity_poly.pdbx_strand_id
1 'polypeptide(L)'
;MDSRYLVGTCSAQVRKVAMKVLELISEGLGLGTTYFRDELCHNVTLSVNHYLPCLDPIFKNGEWISVEPISQALVVNIGHQLQIISNGKLKSVEHWAVTSSSHSRTSTAFFIAPSDDCIVEPAEALISASNPQHYKPFQYKEFFINYLMKQGKTEVLLETFKLQA
;
A
#
# COMPACT_ATOMS: atom_id res chain seq x y z
N MET A 1 -7.26 27.79 -14.42
CA MET A 1 -6.39 26.60 -14.57
C MET A 1 -7.29 25.38 -14.43
N ASP A 2 -7.27 24.46 -15.40
CA ASP A 2 -8.17 23.29 -15.42
C ASP A 2 -7.77 22.30 -14.31
N SER A 3 -8.72 21.89 -13.49
CA SER A 3 -8.50 20.90 -12.42
C SER A 3 -8.03 19.57 -12.98
N ARG A 4 -8.45 19.19 -14.19
CA ARG A 4 -7.98 17.97 -14.86
C ARG A 4 -6.51 18.04 -15.20
N TYR A 5 -6.02 19.20 -15.64
CA TYR A 5 -4.61 19.41 -15.95
C TYR A 5 -3.74 19.30 -14.69
N LEU A 6 -4.18 19.91 -13.59
CA LEU A 6 -3.46 19.85 -12.32
C LEU A 6 -3.42 18.41 -11.78
N VAL A 7 -4.56 17.71 -11.77
CA VAL A 7 -4.65 16.31 -11.34
C VAL A 7 -3.79 15.41 -12.23
N GLY A 8 -3.84 15.57 -13.55
CA GLY A 8 -3.02 14.80 -14.48
C GLY A 8 -1.52 14.98 -14.23
N THR A 9 -1.08 16.22 -14.01
CA THR A 9 0.32 16.53 -13.72
C THR A 9 0.75 15.95 -12.37
N CYS A 10 -0.06 16.11 -11.33
CA CYS A 10 0.21 15.57 -10.00
C CYS A 10 0.32 14.03 -10.03
N SER A 11 -0.65 13.35 -10.64
CA SER A 11 -0.66 11.90 -10.79
C SER A 11 0.58 11.38 -11.52
N ALA A 12 1.02 12.08 -12.58
CA ALA A 12 2.23 11.69 -13.31
C ALA A 12 3.49 11.82 -12.44
N GLN A 13 3.62 12.87 -11.64
CA GLN A 13 4.77 13.06 -10.75
C GLN A 13 4.77 12.06 -9.59
N VAL A 14 3.62 11.84 -8.95
CA VAL A 14 3.50 10.86 -7.87
C VAL A 14 3.80 9.45 -8.38
N ARG A 15 3.33 9.09 -9.59
CA ARG A 15 3.68 7.81 -10.22
C ARG A 15 5.19 7.67 -10.38
N LYS A 16 5.90 8.70 -10.85
CA LYS A 16 7.37 8.66 -10.97
C LYS A 16 8.06 8.41 -9.64
N VAL A 17 7.67 9.15 -8.60
CA VAL A 17 8.24 9.00 -7.24
C VAL A 17 8.00 7.59 -6.73
N ALA A 18 6.77 7.11 -6.84
CA ALA A 18 6.41 5.82 -6.27
C ALA A 18 7.02 4.63 -7.04
N MET A 19 7.19 4.73 -8.37
CA MET A 19 7.98 3.73 -9.11
C MET A 19 9.44 3.71 -8.65
N LYS A 20 10.03 4.87 -8.32
CA LYS A 20 11.40 4.91 -7.76
C LYS A 20 11.46 4.31 -6.36
N VAL A 21 10.45 4.54 -5.52
CA VAL A 21 10.35 3.90 -4.20
C VAL A 21 10.23 2.38 -4.33
N LEU A 22 9.39 1.89 -5.26
CA LEU A 22 9.25 0.45 -5.51
C LEU A 22 10.56 -0.19 -6.01
N GLU A 23 11.30 0.50 -6.87
CA GLU A 23 12.64 0.06 -7.30
C GLU A 23 13.60 -0.10 -6.11
N LEU A 24 13.64 0.89 -5.21
CA LEU A 24 14.48 0.86 -4.01
C LEU A 24 14.04 -0.24 -3.03
N ILE A 25 12.74 -0.43 -2.84
CA ILE A 25 12.20 -1.54 -2.03
C ILE A 25 12.62 -2.88 -2.62
N SER A 26 12.51 -3.02 -3.94
CA SER A 26 12.87 -4.25 -4.64
C SER A 26 14.35 -4.59 -4.51
N GLU A 27 15.21 -3.58 -4.67
CA GLU A 27 16.66 -3.71 -4.46
C GLU A 27 16.98 -4.08 -3.01
N GLY A 28 16.35 -3.41 -2.03
CA GLY A 28 16.52 -3.72 -0.60
C GLY A 28 16.02 -5.11 -0.20
N LEU A 29 15.09 -5.69 -0.96
CA LEU A 29 14.64 -7.08 -0.79
C LEU A 29 15.52 -8.09 -1.55
N GLY A 30 16.40 -7.64 -2.45
CA GLY A 30 17.21 -8.52 -3.30
C GLY A 30 16.47 -9.10 -4.51
N LEU A 31 15.38 -8.49 -4.94
CA LEU A 31 14.54 -8.95 -6.07
C LEU A 31 14.98 -8.38 -7.44
N GLY A 32 15.88 -7.39 -7.44
CA GLY A 32 16.33 -6.67 -8.63
C GLY A 32 15.43 -5.49 -9.01
N THR A 33 16.02 -4.43 -9.55
CA THR A 33 15.36 -3.12 -9.77
C THR A 33 14.16 -3.12 -10.73
N THR A 34 13.93 -4.22 -11.45
CA THR A 34 12.85 -4.35 -12.43
C THR A 34 11.65 -5.17 -11.94
N TYR A 35 11.71 -5.79 -10.75
CA TYR A 35 10.70 -6.75 -10.29
C TYR A 35 9.26 -6.19 -10.31
N PHE A 36 9.06 -4.93 -9.90
CA PHE A 36 7.75 -4.28 -9.86
C PHE A 36 7.39 -3.50 -11.13
N ARG A 37 8.20 -3.54 -12.20
CA ARG A 37 7.95 -2.69 -13.39
C ARG A 37 6.80 -3.18 -14.27
N ASP A 38 6.44 -4.46 -14.19
CA ASP A 38 5.44 -5.10 -15.06
C ASP A 38 4.04 -5.16 -14.40
N GLU A 39 3.32 -6.29 -14.55
CA GLU A 39 1.89 -6.48 -14.25
C GLU A 39 1.40 -6.01 -12.87
N LEU A 40 2.32 -5.88 -11.91
CA LEU A 40 2.06 -5.39 -10.56
C LEU A 40 1.77 -3.88 -10.45
N CYS A 41 1.99 -3.07 -11.50
CA CYS A 41 1.93 -1.59 -11.43
C CYS A 41 1.09 -0.91 -12.53
N HIS A 42 0.09 -1.57 -13.10
CA HIS A 42 -0.71 -0.96 -14.17
C HIS A 42 -1.75 0.04 -13.66
N ASN A 43 -2.31 -0.15 -12.48
CA ASN A 43 -3.39 0.68 -11.95
C ASN A 43 -2.88 1.71 -10.93
N VAL A 44 -3.09 2.99 -11.23
CA VAL A 44 -2.92 4.08 -10.27
C VAL A 44 -4.29 4.67 -9.98
N THR A 45 -4.78 4.46 -8.77
CA THR A 45 -6.05 5.04 -8.31
C THR A 45 -5.75 6.23 -7.42
N LEU A 46 -6.22 7.41 -7.83
CA LEU A 46 -6.18 8.61 -7.01
C LEU A 46 -7.43 8.68 -6.13
N SER A 47 -7.24 8.78 -4.83
CA SER A 47 -8.27 9.04 -3.84
C SER A 47 -8.03 10.42 -3.22
N VAL A 48 -8.89 11.38 -3.54
CA VAL A 48 -8.86 12.69 -2.86
C VAL A 48 -9.76 12.58 -1.64
N ASN A 49 -9.15 12.58 -0.45
CA ASN A 49 -9.88 12.50 0.79
C ASN A 49 -9.91 13.87 1.48
N HIS A 50 -11.07 14.52 1.41
CA HIS A 50 -11.34 15.71 2.20
C HIS A 50 -11.87 15.27 3.57
N TYR A 51 -10.98 15.21 4.55
CA TYR A 51 -11.35 14.90 5.93
C TYR A 51 -11.61 16.19 6.69
N LEU A 52 -12.70 16.25 7.45
CA LEU A 52 -12.79 17.22 8.54
C LEU A 52 -11.62 16.92 9.54
N PRO A 53 -11.11 17.96 10.23
CA PRO A 53 -9.73 18.19 10.74
C PRO A 53 -8.91 16.96 11.19
N CYS A 54 -7.61 16.71 10.92
CA CYS A 54 -7.02 15.42 11.39
C CYS A 54 -5.48 15.21 11.57
N LEU A 55 -5.08 14.40 12.55
CA LEU A 55 -3.77 13.70 12.66
C LEU A 55 -3.86 12.29 12.06
N ASP A 56 -2.83 11.77 11.38
CA ASP A 56 -2.80 10.40 10.81
C ASP A 56 -1.95 9.46 11.71
N PRO A 57 -2.47 8.93 12.82
CA PRO A 57 -1.73 7.96 13.60
C PRO A 57 -1.63 6.59 12.92
N ILE A 58 -0.47 5.97 13.08
CA ILE A 58 -0.16 4.60 12.66
C ILE A 58 -0.11 3.69 13.90
N PHE A 59 -0.58 2.45 13.77
CA PHE A 59 -0.47 1.47 14.85
C PHE A 59 0.88 0.74 14.76
N LYS A 60 1.72 0.88 15.79
CA LYS A 60 3.05 0.26 15.85
C LYS A 60 3.34 -0.16 17.29
N ASN A 61 3.79 -1.41 17.47
CA ASN A 61 4.19 -1.97 18.78
C ASN A 61 3.11 -1.87 19.87
N GLY A 62 1.82 -1.97 19.51
CA GLY A 62 0.72 -1.87 20.48
C GLY A 62 0.24 -0.44 20.75
N GLU A 63 0.87 0.57 20.14
CA GLU A 63 0.57 1.98 20.39
C GLU A 63 0.22 2.72 19.10
N TRP A 64 -0.61 3.75 19.24
CA TRP A 64 -0.92 4.69 18.16
C TRP A 64 0.08 5.84 18.16
N ILE A 65 0.80 6.01 17.06
CA ILE A 65 1.84 7.04 16.90
C ILE A 65 1.37 8.05 15.87
N SER A 66 1.25 9.33 16.26
CA SER A 66 0.89 10.41 15.33
C SER A 66 1.97 10.64 14.27
N VAL A 67 1.55 10.74 13.00
CA VAL A 67 2.43 11.16 11.90
C VAL A 67 2.22 12.65 11.65
N GLU A 68 3.27 13.44 11.88
CA GLU A 68 3.25 14.87 11.63
C GLU A 68 3.43 15.18 10.13
N PRO A 69 2.54 15.98 9.51
CA PRO A 69 2.73 16.41 8.14
C PRO A 69 3.95 17.33 8.01
N ILE A 70 4.95 16.89 7.26
CA ILE A 70 6.13 17.71 6.95
C ILE A 70 5.89 18.43 5.61
N SER A 71 6.13 19.74 5.58
CA SER A 71 6.01 20.54 4.36
C SER A 71 6.87 19.95 3.24
N GLN A 72 6.28 19.78 2.05
CA GLN A 72 6.92 19.20 0.85
C GLN A 72 7.35 17.73 0.99
N ALA A 73 6.89 17.01 2.02
CA ALA A 73 7.09 15.57 2.15
C ALA A 73 5.85 14.77 1.75
N LEU A 74 6.06 13.51 1.36
CA LEU A 74 5.01 12.52 1.17
C LEU A 74 5.12 11.46 2.28
N VAL A 75 3.98 11.08 2.85
CA VAL A 75 3.89 9.87 3.67
C VAL A 75 3.74 8.68 2.71
N VAL A 76 4.58 7.66 2.88
CA VAL A 76 4.52 6.42 2.09
C VAL A 76 4.22 5.26 3.03
N ASN A 77 3.11 4.57 2.75
CA ASN A 77 2.67 3.40 3.49
C ASN A 77 2.73 2.13 2.62
N ILE A 78 3.14 1.03 3.23
CA ILE A 78 3.19 -0.29 2.60
C ILE A 78 1.78 -0.88 2.59
N GLY A 79 1.29 -1.26 1.40
CA GLY A 79 0.02 -1.97 1.26
C GLY A 79 0.17 -3.48 1.48
N HIS A 80 -0.97 -4.16 1.64
CA HIS A 80 -1.01 -5.62 1.85
C HIS A 80 -0.27 -6.42 0.76
N GLN A 81 -0.27 -5.94 -0.48
CA GLN A 81 0.33 -6.65 -1.61
C GLN A 81 1.85 -6.73 -1.46
N LEU A 82 2.49 -5.64 -1.01
CA LEU A 82 3.92 -5.65 -0.71
C LEU A 82 4.25 -6.50 0.52
N GLN A 83 3.37 -6.57 1.53
CA GLN A 83 3.53 -7.50 2.64
C GLN A 83 3.48 -8.96 2.16
N ILE A 84 2.55 -9.30 1.28
CA ILE A 84 2.38 -10.66 0.75
C ILE A 84 3.56 -11.04 -0.15
N ILE A 85 3.91 -10.18 -1.12
CA ILE A 85 5.04 -10.38 -2.04
C ILE A 85 6.36 -10.50 -1.27
N SER A 86 6.57 -9.70 -0.24
CA SER A 86 7.77 -9.78 0.61
C SER A 86 7.77 -10.98 1.58
N ASN A 87 6.79 -11.87 1.47
CA ASN A 87 6.53 -12.99 2.38
C ASN A 87 6.51 -12.58 3.87
N GLY A 88 6.03 -11.37 4.15
CA GLY A 88 5.91 -10.82 5.50
C GLY A 88 7.14 -10.05 6.02
N LYS A 89 8.20 -9.86 5.21
CA LYS A 89 9.36 -9.02 5.57
C LYS A 89 8.98 -7.53 5.67
N LEU A 90 8.08 -7.06 4.82
CA LEU A 90 7.42 -5.76 4.95
C LEU A 90 6.08 -5.92 5.67
N LYS A 91 5.67 -4.89 6.42
CA LYS A 91 4.39 -4.88 7.15
C LYS A 91 3.49 -3.77 6.63
N SER A 92 2.29 -4.15 6.24
CA SER A 92 1.16 -3.24 6.07
C SER A 92 0.62 -2.91 7.45
N VAL A 93 0.51 -1.62 7.75
CA VAL A 93 0.10 -1.13 9.07
C VAL A 93 -1.27 -0.48 9.02
N GLU A 94 -2.02 -0.64 10.11
CA GLU A 94 -3.26 0.09 10.32
C GLU A 94 -2.96 1.56 10.53
N HIS A 95 -3.75 2.39 9.86
CA HIS A 95 -3.71 3.84 9.96
C HIS A 95 -5.14 4.36 9.87
N TRP A 96 -5.40 5.47 10.55
CA TRP A 96 -6.71 6.11 10.58
C TRP A 96 -6.53 7.62 10.66
N ALA A 97 -7.54 8.33 10.18
CA ALA A 97 -7.60 9.78 10.21
C ALA A 97 -8.44 10.22 11.43
N VAL A 98 -7.81 10.84 12.44
CA VAL A 98 -8.50 11.31 13.67
C VAL A 98 -9.07 12.70 13.50
N THR A 99 -10.35 12.95 13.76
CA THR A 99 -10.93 14.30 13.59
C THR A 99 -10.52 15.31 14.69
N SER A 100 -10.56 16.62 14.39
CA SER A 100 -10.31 17.76 15.31
C SER A 100 -11.45 18.79 15.20
N SER A 101 -11.62 19.64 16.22
CA SER A 101 -12.65 20.68 16.25
C SER A 101 -12.13 22.07 15.86
N SER A 102 -10.82 22.24 15.70
CA SER A 102 -10.18 23.57 15.59
C SER A 102 -9.61 23.93 14.22
N HIS A 103 -9.23 22.96 13.36
CA HIS A 103 -8.49 23.24 12.12
C HIS A 103 -8.80 22.25 10.98
N SER A 104 -9.41 22.67 9.86
CA SER A 104 -9.66 21.76 8.72
C SER A 104 -8.37 21.23 8.08
N ARG A 105 -8.40 20.00 7.56
CA ARG A 105 -7.29 19.35 6.83
C ARG A 105 -7.79 18.88 5.47
N THR A 106 -6.95 18.92 4.44
CA THR A 106 -7.22 18.22 3.19
C THR A 106 -6.05 17.33 2.88
N SER A 107 -6.32 16.08 2.49
CA SER A 107 -5.30 15.11 2.12
C SER A 107 -5.60 14.56 0.73
N THR A 108 -4.58 14.01 0.09
CA THR A 108 -4.76 13.30 -1.18
C THR A 108 -3.91 12.06 -1.11
N ALA A 109 -4.55 10.90 -1.27
CA ALA A 109 -3.91 9.59 -1.25
C ALA A 109 -3.81 9.06 -2.68
N PHE A 110 -2.63 8.56 -3.04
CA PHE A 110 -2.39 7.90 -4.31
C PHE A 110 -2.12 6.44 -4.03
N PHE A 111 -2.91 5.57 -4.65
CA PHE A 111 -2.76 4.12 -4.53
C PHE A 111 -2.15 3.58 -5.81
N ILE A 112 -1.08 2.81 -5.64
CA ILE A 112 -0.53 1.96 -6.70
C ILE A 112 -0.94 0.54 -6.39
N ALA A 113 -1.58 -0.08 -7.36
CA ALA A 113 -2.13 -1.41 -7.23
C ALA A 113 -1.82 -2.25 -8.47
N PRO A 114 -1.78 -3.58 -8.32
CA PRO A 114 -1.75 -4.50 -9.45
C PRO A 114 -2.96 -4.33 -10.37
N SER A 115 -2.85 -4.86 -11.59
CA SER A 115 -4.03 -5.10 -12.42
C SER A 115 -4.93 -6.18 -11.78
N ASP A 116 -6.22 -6.15 -12.10
CA ASP A 116 -7.21 -7.07 -11.52
C ASP A 116 -6.87 -8.56 -11.75
N ASP A 117 -6.30 -8.86 -12.91
CA ASP A 117 -5.88 -10.18 -13.36
C ASP A 117 -4.49 -10.60 -12.87
N CYS A 118 -3.72 -9.68 -12.28
CA CYS A 118 -2.39 -9.97 -11.76
C CYS A 118 -2.46 -11.01 -10.64
N ILE A 119 -1.58 -12.02 -10.73
CA ILE A 119 -1.37 -12.99 -9.65
C ILE A 119 -0.46 -12.36 -8.60
N VAL A 120 -0.95 -12.29 -7.37
CA VAL A 120 -0.19 -11.83 -6.21
C VAL A 120 0.22 -13.04 -5.39
N GLU A 121 1.52 -13.20 -5.19
CA GLU A 121 2.11 -14.29 -4.42
C GLU A 121 3.45 -13.88 -3.80
N PRO A 122 3.94 -14.60 -2.77
CA PRO A 122 5.27 -14.37 -2.22
C PRO A 122 6.35 -14.56 -3.29
N ALA A 123 7.28 -13.61 -3.38
CA ALA A 123 8.40 -13.72 -4.30
C ALA A 123 9.27 -14.93 -3.95
N GLU A 124 9.52 -15.82 -4.91
CA GLU A 124 10.23 -17.09 -4.69
C GLU A 124 11.59 -16.88 -4.02
N ALA A 125 12.33 -15.84 -4.42
CA ALA A 125 13.63 -15.48 -3.85
C ALA A 125 13.58 -15.08 -2.35
N LEU A 126 12.39 -14.85 -1.78
CA LEU A 126 12.19 -14.50 -0.37
C LEU A 126 11.65 -15.67 0.47
N ILE A 127 11.39 -16.81 -0.16
CA ILE A 127 11.00 -18.07 0.48
C ILE A 127 12.27 -18.87 0.80
N SER A 128 12.36 -19.40 2.02
CA SER A 128 13.49 -20.21 2.47
C SER A 128 13.08 -21.15 3.59
N ALA A 129 13.94 -22.10 3.98
CA ALA A 129 13.68 -22.94 5.15
C ALA A 129 13.47 -22.13 6.44
N SER A 130 14.15 -20.99 6.58
CA SER A 130 14.00 -20.07 7.73
C SER A 130 12.84 -19.08 7.59
N ASN A 131 12.26 -18.95 6.40
CA ASN A 131 11.13 -18.07 6.11
C ASN A 131 10.22 -18.78 5.09
N PRO A 132 9.49 -19.83 5.53
CA PRO A 132 8.65 -20.62 4.64
C PRO A 132 7.54 -19.75 4.04
N GLN A 133 6.93 -20.24 2.96
CA GLN A 133 5.84 -19.52 2.32
C GLN A 133 4.69 -19.31 3.33
N HIS A 134 4.24 -18.07 3.48
CA HIS A 134 3.16 -17.73 4.41
C HIS A 134 1.81 -17.53 3.71
N TYR A 135 1.82 -17.20 2.42
CA TYR A 135 0.62 -16.85 1.65
C TYR A 135 0.51 -17.70 0.39
N LYS A 136 -0.71 -18.04 -0.01
CA LYS A 136 -1.00 -18.73 -1.28
C LYS A 136 -1.09 -17.71 -2.43
N PRO A 137 -0.88 -18.12 -3.69
CA PRO A 137 -1.16 -17.27 -4.86
C PRO A 137 -2.66 -17.00 -4.99
N PHE A 138 -3.02 -15.80 -5.45
CA PHE A 138 -4.41 -15.41 -5.76
C PHE A 138 -4.45 -14.27 -6.79
N GLN A 139 -5.60 -14.07 -7.43
CA GLN A 139 -5.81 -12.91 -8.32
C GLN A 139 -6.08 -11.65 -7.50
N TYR A 140 -5.51 -10.51 -7.90
CA TYR A 140 -5.72 -9.24 -7.19
C TYR A 140 -7.21 -8.84 -7.11
N LYS A 141 -8.01 -9.14 -8.13
CA LYS A 141 -9.46 -8.93 -8.11
C LYS A 141 -10.15 -9.68 -6.97
N GLU A 142 -9.74 -10.92 -6.70
CA GLU A 142 -10.27 -11.71 -5.57
C GLU A 142 -9.94 -11.03 -4.24
N PHE A 143 -8.70 -10.55 -4.09
CA PHE A 143 -8.28 -9.77 -2.93
C PHE A 143 -9.12 -8.52 -2.75
N PHE A 144 -9.32 -7.73 -3.81
CA PHE A 144 -10.05 -6.47 -3.74
C PHE A 144 -11.52 -6.69 -3.35
N ILE A 145 -12.18 -7.72 -3.88
CA ILE A 145 -13.54 -8.11 -3.48
C ILE A 145 -13.58 -8.48 -1.99
N ASN A 146 -12.64 -9.31 -1.53
CA ASN A 146 -12.55 -9.70 -0.12
C ASN A 146 -12.29 -8.50 0.81
N TYR A 147 -11.42 -7.56 0.38
CA TYR A 147 -11.13 -6.33 1.12
C TYR A 147 -12.41 -5.52 1.35
N LEU A 148 -13.22 -5.32 0.31
CA LEU A 148 -14.50 -4.61 0.39
C LEU A 148 -15.50 -5.35 1.28
N MET A 149 -15.67 -6.67 1.09
CA MET A 149 -16.62 -7.48 1.87
C MET A 149 -16.29 -7.52 3.37
N LYS A 150 -15.01 -7.44 3.72
CA LYS A 150 -14.51 -7.46 5.10
C LYS A 150 -14.33 -6.07 5.70
N GLN A 151 -14.79 -5.03 5.01
CA GLN A 151 -14.71 -3.63 5.46
C GLN A 151 -13.27 -3.20 5.79
N GLY A 152 -12.28 -3.70 5.04
CA GLY A 152 -10.87 -3.36 5.24
C GLY A 152 -10.24 -3.86 6.54
N LYS A 153 -10.87 -4.80 7.27
CA LYS A 153 -10.28 -5.40 8.48
C LYS A 153 -9.08 -6.28 8.12
N THR A 154 -7.87 -5.75 8.34
CA THR A 154 -6.58 -6.34 7.94
C THR A 154 -6.43 -7.79 8.38
N GLU A 155 -6.66 -8.09 9.65
CA GLU A 155 -6.44 -9.42 10.22
C GLU A 155 -7.30 -10.46 9.51
N VAL A 156 -8.61 -10.24 9.46
CA VAL A 156 -9.58 -11.13 8.78
C VAL A 156 -9.28 -11.26 7.29
N LEU A 157 -8.80 -10.19 6.65
CA LEU A 157 -8.45 -10.20 5.24
C LEU A 157 -7.26 -11.11 4.95
N LEU A 158 -6.15 -10.90 5.64
CA LEU A 158 -4.91 -11.62 5.40
C LEU A 158 -5.03 -13.12 5.72
N GLU A 159 -5.83 -13.50 6.73
CA GLU A 159 -6.10 -14.91 7.04
C GLU A 159 -6.67 -15.70 5.85
N THR A 160 -7.44 -15.08 4.96
CA THR A 160 -7.98 -15.77 3.78
C THR A 160 -6.93 -16.15 2.75
N PHE A 161 -5.79 -15.47 2.77
CA PHE A 161 -4.69 -15.68 1.84
C PHE A 161 -3.49 -16.37 2.48
N LYS A 162 -3.50 -16.60 3.81
CA LYS A 162 -2.49 -17.41 4.46
C LYS A 162 -2.61 -18.87 4.01
N LEU A 163 -1.47 -19.56 3.94
CA LEU A 163 -1.45 -21.02 3.86
C LEU A 163 -2.00 -21.55 5.20
N GLN A 164 -3.00 -22.44 5.13
CA GLN A 164 -3.46 -23.16 6.32
C GLN A 164 -2.34 -24.10 6.77
N ALA A 165 -2.08 -24.12 8.08
CA ALA A 165 -1.15 -25.07 8.70
C ALA A 165 -1.71 -26.50 8.66
#